data_AF-A0A0D3KF84-F1
#
_entry.id   AF-A0A0D3KF84-F1
#
_cell.length_a   1.000
_cell.length_b   1.000
_cell.length_c   1.000
_cell.angle_alpha   90.00
_cell.angle_beta   90.00
_cell.angle_gamma   90.00
#
_symmetry.space_group_name_H-M   'P 1'
#
loop_
_entity.id
_entity.type
_entity.pdbx_description
1 polymer ?
#
loop_
_entity_poly.entity_id
_entity_poly.type
_entity_poly.pdbx_seq_one_letter_code
_entity_poly.pdbx_strand_id
1 'polypeptide(L)'
;MPLADAMPRLEALVEAARVVEETAAAEERQCDLCWDAPRSVRFACGHALYCEDCALRVLERDTKCPTCRQPALPIAAAGAHVAVQTTFVYQQQAPADAVVHPQPANAAAAVGVPETRKLNRS
;
A
#
# COMPACT_ATOMS: atom_id res chain seq x y z
N MET A 1 -35.23 -32.77 21.00
CA MET A 1 -33.76 -32.79 21.08
C MET A 1 -33.37 -32.23 22.43
N PRO A 2 -32.63 -32.96 23.28
CA PRO A 2 -32.12 -32.41 24.52
C PRO A 2 -31.09 -31.31 24.20
N LEU A 3 -30.96 -30.32 25.09
CA LEU A 3 -30.06 -29.18 24.90
C LEU A 3 -28.61 -29.62 24.69
N ALA A 4 -28.20 -30.71 25.32
CA ALA A 4 -26.87 -31.33 25.18
C ALA A 4 -26.54 -31.74 23.73
N ASP A 5 -27.54 -32.12 22.92
CA ASP A 5 -27.34 -32.50 21.52
C ASP A 5 -27.51 -31.31 20.55
N ALA A 6 -28.16 -30.22 21.02
CA ALA A 6 -28.40 -29.03 20.22
C ALA A 6 -27.17 -28.11 20.18
N MET A 7 -26.44 -28.00 21.29
CA MET A 7 -25.28 -27.12 21.40
C MET A 7 -24.14 -27.46 20.43
N PRO A 8 -23.66 -28.72 20.32
CA PRO A 8 -22.60 -29.06 19.38
C PRO A 8 -22.98 -28.82 17.92
N ARG A 9 -24.27 -28.99 17.58
CA ARG A 9 -24.80 -28.70 16.24
C ARG A 9 -24.77 -27.21 15.93
N LEU A 10 -25.12 -26.37 16.90
CA LEU A 10 -25.07 -24.92 16.73
C LEU A 10 -23.63 -24.43 16.57
N GLU A 11 -22.69 -24.95 17.37
CA GLU A 11 -21.26 -24.66 17.24
C GLU A 11 -20.73 -25.04 15.85
N ALA A 12 -21.07 -26.23 15.36
CA ALA A 12 -20.69 -26.66 14.01
C ALA A 12 -21.27 -25.76 12.90
N LEU A 13 -22.51 -25.29 13.05
CA LEU A 13 -23.12 -24.35 12.09
C LEU A 13 -22.44 -22.98 12.12
N VAL A 14 -22.08 -22.48 13.29
CA VAL A 14 -21.36 -21.20 13.43
C VAL A 14 -19.98 -21.30 12.78
N GLU A 15 -19.25 -22.39 13.00
CA GLU A 15 -17.95 -22.60 12.35
C GLU A 15 -18.07 -22.73 10.83
N ALA A 16 -19.05 -23.48 10.34
CA ALA A 16 -19.31 -23.57 8.91
C ALA A 16 -19.64 -22.19 8.30
N ALA A 17 -20.46 -21.38 8.99
CA ALA A 17 -20.82 -20.05 8.54
C ALA A 17 -19.59 -19.13 8.47
N ARG A 18 -18.70 -19.19 9.47
CA ARG A 18 -17.44 -18.41 9.48
C ARG A 18 -16.54 -18.75 8.30
N VAL A 19 -16.39 -20.04 7.99
CA VAL A 19 -15.59 -20.47 6.83
C VAL A 19 -16.19 -19.95 5.52
N VAL A 20 -17.52 -20.05 5.36
CA VAL A 20 -18.22 -19.53 4.17
C VAL A 20 -18.00 -18.02 4.03
N GLU A 21 -18.13 -17.25 5.11
CA GLU A 21 -17.91 -15.81 5.12
C GLU A 21 -16.46 -15.43 4.73
N GLU A 22 -15.47 -16.14 5.28
CA GLU A 22 -14.06 -15.92 4.95
C GLU A 22 -13.76 -16.20 3.47
N THR A 23 -14.30 -17.30 2.93
CA THR A 23 -14.14 -17.63 1.51
C THR A 23 -14.80 -16.62 0.58
N ALA A 24 -16.03 -16.19 0.88
CA ALA A 24 -16.74 -15.19 0.09
C ALA A 24 -16.01 -13.83 0.13
N ALA A 25 -15.48 -13.44 1.29
CA ALA A 25 -14.68 -12.22 1.43
C ALA A 25 -13.35 -12.29 0.67
N ALA A 26 -12.75 -13.48 0.53
CA ALA A 26 -11.55 -13.69 -0.28
C ALA A 26 -11.86 -13.60 -1.79
N GLU A 27 -12.98 -14.19 -2.22
CA GLU A 27 -13.46 -14.13 -3.61
C GLU A 27 -13.84 -12.71 -4.03
N GLU A 28 -14.54 -11.94 -3.17
CA GLU A 28 -14.90 -10.54 -3.45
C GLU A 28 -13.67 -9.63 -3.65
N ARG A 29 -12.50 -10.07 -3.15
CA ARG A 29 -11.21 -9.36 -3.25
C ARG A 29 -10.29 -9.93 -4.33
N GLN A 30 -10.83 -10.67 -5.29
CA GLN A 30 -10.09 -11.07 -6.49
C GLN A 30 -9.88 -9.90 -7.46
N CYS A 31 -8.81 -9.98 -8.23
CA CYS A 31 -8.47 -9.04 -9.28
C CYS A 31 -9.59 -8.97 -10.33
N ASP A 32 -10.05 -7.76 -10.65
CA ASP A 32 -11.16 -7.55 -11.59
C ASP A 32 -10.82 -7.92 -13.04
N LEU A 33 -9.55 -8.15 -13.34
CA LEU A 33 -9.07 -8.49 -14.68
C LEU A 33 -8.86 -10.00 -14.86
N CYS A 34 -8.15 -10.66 -13.94
CA CYS A 34 -7.84 -12.09 -14.08
C CYS A 34 -8.76 -13.01 -13.28
N TRP A 35 -9.44 -12.50 -12.24
CA TRP A 35 -10.31 -13.29 -11.34
C TRP A 35 -9.61 -14.50 -10.67
N ASP A 36 -8.29 -14.49 -10.62
CA ASP A 36 -7.46 -15.62 -10.19
C ASP A 36 -6.54 -15.23 -9.02
N ALA A 37 -6.01 -14.02 -9.05
CA ALA A 37 -5.13 -13.47 -8.01
C ALA A 37 -5.86 -12.43 -7.15
N PRO A 38 -5.48 -12.25 -5.87
CA PRO A 38 -6.07 -11.21 -5.03
C PRO A 38 -5.69 -9.80 -5.51
N ARG A 39 -6.51 -8.81 -5.18
CA ARG A 39 -6.22 -7.39 -5.38
C ARG A 39 -5.04 -6.97 -4.50
N SER A 40 -3.84 -6.98 -5.04
CA SER A 40 -2.61 -6.70 -4.29
C SER A 40 -2.00 -5.32 -4.58
N VAL A 41 -2.58 -4.49 -5.45
CA VAL A 41 -2.05 -3.16 -5.78
C VAL A 41 -3.04 -2.06 -5.40
N ARG A 42 -2.56 -1.06 -4.65
CA ARG A 42 -3.31 0.17 -4.34
C ARG A 42 -2.73 1.36 -5.09
N PHE A 43 -3.57 2.01 -5.88
CA PHE A 43 -3.25 3.23 -6.61
C PHE A 43 -3.16 4.46 -5.70
N ALA A 44 -2.55 5.55 -6.19
CA ALA A 44 -2.46 6.87 -5.51
C ALA A 44 -3.82 7.54 -5.20
N CYS A 45 -4.88 7.05 -5.82
CA CYS A 45 -6.24 7.48 -5.54
C CYS A 45 -6.92 6.65 -4.45
N GLY A 46 -6.22 5.68 -3.85
CA GLY A 46 -6.74 4.83 -2.79
C GLY A 46 -7.49 3.58 -3.23
N HIS A 47 -7.73 3.36 -4.53
CA HIS A 47 -8.42 2.16 -5.03
C HIS A 47 -7.45 0.99 -5.22
N ALA A 48 -7.87 -0.21 -4.80
CA ALA A 48 -7.21 -1.47 -5.08
C ALA A 48 -8.13 -2.36 -5.93
N LEU A 49 -7.72 -2.66 -7.18
CA LEU A 49 -8.57 -3.30 -8.19
C LEU A 49 -7.91 -4.53 -8.83
N TYR A 50 -6.58 -4.55 -8.85
CA TYR A 50 -5.83 -5.53 -9.62
C TYR A 50 -4.73 -6.19 -8.79
N CYS A 51 -4.34 -7.39 -9.19
CA CYS A 51 -3.07 -7.97 -8.78
C CYS A 51 -1.90 -7.22 -9.44
N GLU A 52 -0.68 -7.49 -8.99
CA GLU A 52 0.54 -6.84 -9.48
C GLU A 52 0.73 -6.97 -10.99
N ASP A 53 0.59 -8.18 -11.54
CA ASP A 53 0.77 -8.42 -12.98
C ASP A 53 -0.26 -7.67 -13.83
N CYS A 54 -1.53 -7.68 -13.39
CA CYS A 54 -2.61 -7.02 -14.11
C CYS A 54 -2.52 -5.49 -13.99
N ALA A 55 -2.08 -4.97 -12.85
CA ALA A 55 -1.89 -3.53 -12.65
C ALA A 55 -0.85 -2.98 -13.62
N LEU A 56 0.28 -3.67 -13.84
CA LEU A 56 1.30 -3.26 -14.81
C LEU A 56 0.71 -3.13 -16.22
N ARG A 57 -0.02 -4.16 -16.69
CA ARG A 57 -0.65 -4.18 -18.03
C ARG A 57 -1.68 -3.06 -18.22
N VAL A 58 -2.42 -2.71 -17.16
CA VAL A 58 -3.41 -1.62 -17.21
C VAL A 58 -2.71 -0.27 -17.27
N LEU A 59 -1.68 -0.06 -16.44
CA LEU A 59 -0.96 1.21 -16.33
C LEU A 59 -0.07 1.51 -17.54
N GLU A 60 0.35 0.50 -18.30
CA GLU A 60 0.98 0.67 -19.61
C GLU A 60 0.07 1.40 -20.62
N ARG A 61 -1.26 1.30 -20.46
CA ARG A 61 -2.25 1.89 -21.39
C ARG A 61 -2.74 3.25 -20.94
N ASP A 62 -3.08 3.38 -19.66
CA ASP A 62 -3.57 4.63 -19.06
C ASP A 62 -3.17 4.67 -17.59
N THR A 63 -2.56 5.77 -17.16
CA THR A 63 -2.12 5.99 -15.77
C THR A 63 -3.25 6.53 -14.88
N LYS A 64 -4.51 6.36 -15.29
CA LYS A 64 -5.71 6.71 -14.51
C LYS A 64 -6.36 5.47 -13.92
N CYS A 65 -6.91 5.62 -12.72
CA CYS A 65 -7.70 4.58 -12.08
C CYS A 65 -8.99 4.30 -12.89
N PRO A 66 -9.28 3.05 -13.29
CA PRO A 66 -10.50 2.73 -14.05
C PRO A 66 -11.81 3.02 -13.30
N THR A 67 -11.79 3.03 -11.97
CA THR A 67 -12.98 3.31 -11.14
C THR A 67 -13.27 4.80 -11.00
N CYS A 68 -12.27 5.61 -10.64
CA CYS A 68 -12.49 7.02 -10.28
C CYS A 68 -11.82 8.03 -11.23
N ARG A 69 -11.05 7.56 -12.22
CA ARG A 69 -10.32 8.36 -13.22
C ARG A 69 -9.26 9.33 -12.68
N GLN A 70 -9.01 9.33 -11.37
CA GLN A 70 -7.91 10.06 -10.75
C GLN A 70 -6.56 9.40 -11.11
N PRO A 71 -5.42 10.11 -10.95
CA PRO A 71 -4.10 9.53 -11.17
C PRO A 71 -3.92 8.24 -10.37
N ALA A 72 -3.51 7.17 -11.05
CA ALA A 72 -3.25 5.89 -10.41
C ALA A 72 -1.83 5.81 -9.83
N LEU A 73 -0.92 6.65 -10.33
CA LEU A 73 0.48 6.72 -9.96
C LEU A 73 0.79 7.91 -9.03
N PRO A 74 1.81 7.80 -8.16
CA PRO A 74 2.63 6.60 -7.91
C PRO A 74 1.81 5.46 -7.26
N ILE A 75 2.28 4.22 -7.35
CA ILE A 75 1.66 3.12 -6.59
C ILE A 75 1.85 3.42 -5.10
N ALA A 76 0.75 3.47 -4.37
CA ALA A 76 0.77 3.84 -2.96
C ALA A 76 1.11 2.66 -2.05
N ALA A 77 0.71 1.44 -2.44
CA ALA A 77 1.07 0.20 -1.77
C ALA A 77 0.93 -0.99 -2.72
N ALA A 78 1.73 -2.03 -2.52
CA ALA A 78 1.63 -3.31 -3.24
C ALA A 78 1.98 -4.51 -2.34
N GLY A 79 1.34 -5.65 -2.58
CA GLY A 79 1.59 -6.93 -1.92
C GLY A 79 0.43 -7.44 -1.05
N ALA A 80 0.68 -8.54 -0.34
CA ALA A 80 -0.35 -9.29 0.40
C ALA A 80 -1.12 -8.46 1.45
N HIS A 81 -0.50 -7.44 2.03
CA HIS A 81 -1.16 -6.56 3.00
C HIS A 81 -2.28 -5.72 2.37
N VAL A 82 -2.23 -5.44 1.06
CA VAL A 82 -3.30 -4.73 0.34
C VAL A 82 -4.51 -5.65 0.12
N ALA A 83 -4.27 -6.95 -0.11
CA ALA A 83 -5.31 -7.94 -0.40
C ALA A 83 -6.32 -8.14 0.74
N VAL A 84 -5.90 -7.90 1.98
CA VAL A 84 -6.75 -8.01 3.18
C VAL A 84 -7.42 -6.70 3.58
N GLN A 85 -7.15 -5.60 2.86
CA GLN A 85 -7.74 -4.29 3.13
C GLN A 85 -9.02 -4.09 2.31
N THR A 86 -9.77 -3.05 2.66
CA THR A 86 -10.91 -2.59 1.86
C THR A 86 -10.47 -2.13 0.47
N THR A 87 -11.34 -2.33 -0.53
CA THR A 87 -11.10 -1.91 -1.93
C THR A 87 -10.70 -0.44 -2.03
N PHE A 88 -11.33 0.42 -1.23
CA PHE A 88 -10.97 1.84 -1.14
C PHE A 88 -10.46 2.19 0.26
N VAL A 89 -9.37 2.94 0.31
CA VAL A 89 -8.84 3.57 1.52
C VAL A 89 -8.55 5.02 1.16
N TYR A 90 -9.07 5.95 1.96
CA TYR A 90 -8.74 7.36 1.78
C TYR A 90 -7.25 7.57 2.06
N GLN A 91 -6.50 7.92 1.02
CA GLN A 91 -5.10 8.27 1.15
C GLN A 91 -5.02 9.76 1.41
N GLN A 92 -4.48 10.14 2.57
CA GLN A 92 -3.98 11.49 2.76
C GLN A 92 -2.78 11.65 1.82
N GLN A 93 -3.00 12.28 0.67
CA GLN A 93 -1.93 12.57 -0.27
C GLN A 93 -0.92 13.50 0.42
N ALA A 94 0.33 13.05 0.55
CA ALA A 94 1.41 13.96 0.87
C ALA A 94 1.49 15.01 -0.26
N PRO A 95 1.72 16.30 0.05
CA PRO A 95 1.84 17.33 -0.97
C PRO A 95 2.91 16.95 -1.99
N ALA A 96 2.61 17.15 -3.27
CA ALA A 96 3.41 16.70 -4.41
C ALA A 96 4.88 17.17 -4.41
N ASP A 97 5.21 18.17 -3.59
CA ASP A 97 6.55 18.74 -3.46
C ASP A 97 7.48 17.99 -2.49
N ALA A 98 6.99 16.95 -1.79
CA ALA A 98 7.81 16.12 -0.90
C ALA A 98 8.59 15.04 -1.67
N VAL A 99 9.25 15.40 -2.78
CA VAL A 99 10.32 14.58 -3.35
C VAL A 99 11.51 14.69 -2.40
N VAL A 100 11.70 13.67 -1.56
CA VAL A 100 12.90 13.55 -0.74
C VAL A 100 14.09 13.42 -1.69
N HIS A 101 14.82 14.52 -1.89
CA HIS A 101 16.15 14.47 -2.48
C HIS A 101 17.02 13.53 -1.62
N PRO A 102 17.71 12.54 -2.20
CA PRO A 102 18.68 11.76 -1.43
C PRO A 102 19.79 12.71 -0.96
N GLN A 103 19.97 12.83 0.37
CA GLN A 103 21.11 13.52 0.94
C GLN A 103 22.40 12.86 0.44
N PRO A 104 23.35 13.58 -0.16
CA PRO A 104 24.68 13.04 -0.33
C PRO A 104 25.32 12.91 1.05
N ALA A 105 25.90 11.73 1.31
CA ALA A 105 26.72 11.50 2.48
C ALA A 105 27.89 12.52 2.51
N ASN A 106 28.02 13.17 3.66
CA ASN A 106 29.25 13.69 4.28
C ASN A 106 30.33 14.35 3.39
N ALA A 107 30.32 15.69 3.33
CA ALA A 107 31.51 16.49 3.07
C ALA A 107 31.74 17.47 4.24
N ALA A 108 32.81 17.26 5.01
CA ALA A 108 33.75 18.26 5.52
C ALA A 108 34.40 17.84 6.86
N ALA A 109 35.70 17.55 6.81
CA ALA A 109 36.62 17.88 7.89
C ALA A 109 38.04 18.03 7.31
N ALA A 110 38.36 19.24 6.83
CA ALA A 110 39.74 19.68 6.72
C ALA A 110 39.81 21.21 6.82
N VAL A 111 40.83 21.65 7.55
CA VAL A 111 41.48 22.97 7.57
C VAL A 111 41.06 23.93 8.69
N GLY A 112 42.03 24.20 9.57
CA GLY A 112 42.09 25.35 10.46
C GLY A 112 43.37 25.36 11.30
N VAL A 113 44.50 25.77 10.73
CA VAL A 113 45.71 26.18 11.48
C VAL A 113 45.65 27.70 11.71
N PRO A 114 45.92 28.25 12.91
CA PRO A 114 45.93 29.68 13.13
C PRO A 114 47.36 30.25 13.01
N GLU A 115 47.61 31.17 12.07
CA GLU A 115 48.83 31.99 12.06
C GLU A 115 48.55 33.45 12.40
N THR A 116 49.26 33.85 13.44
CA THR A 116 49.57 35.13 14.08
C THR A 116 49.13 36.47 13.44
N ARG A 117 48.44 37.22 14.30
CA ARG A 117 48.07 38.64 14.28
C ARG A 117 49.30 39.55 14.06
N LYS A 118 49.33 40.30 12.95
CA LYS A 118 50.28 41.41 12.72
C LYS A 118 50.04 42.53 13.74
N LEU A 119 51.07 42.88 14.51
CA LEU A 119 51.12 44.09 15.33
C LEU A 119 52.07 45.12 14.69
N ASN A 120 51.43 46.09 14.05
CA ASN A 120 51.69 47.53 13.93
C ASN A 120 53.09 48.16 14.16
N ARG A 121 53.32 49.17 13.30
CA ARG A 121 53.79 50.56 13.53
C ARG A 121 55.28 50.92 13.41
N SER A 122 55.42 52.03 12.66
CA SER A 122 56.42 53.11 12.65
C SER A 122 57.66 52.93 11.80
#